data_AF-A0A0G4G2V3-F1
#
_entry.id   AF-A0A0G4G2V3-F1
#
_cell.length_a   1.000
_cell.length_b   1.000
_cell.length_c   1.000
_cell.angle_alpha   90.00
_cell.angle_beta   90.00
_cell.angle_gamma   90.00
#
_symmetry.space_group_name_H-M   'P 1'
#
loop_
_entity.id
_entity.type
_entity.pdbx_description
1 polymer ?
#
loop_
_entity_poly.entity_id
_entity_poly.type
_entity_poly.pdbx_seq_one_letter_code
_entity_poly.pdbx_strand_id
1 'polypeptide(L)'
;MPIELRPLWNYVRDIGDPVKQHTSRGTLELWLEMLDINDAADIPPTELRDPSPVEVEIRLVIWAVRALKPNVGSSKKYVDAMVRVALDCATYEGRQPTSQTTDVHYSASDTATFNWRVVFSNIQTPSAVCVAQISLLDFNSVGAPTFLGEVNLDLDKYVDRVAAELTALKADAELKITNVSAPNPNEAQAYVQLSLEVLSQPEANSSRVGLGREKPNRGPRLLTPTEGRGWDDYLKGLDFGLGAFLREVWLRLRVVLVLLFTALLIVILIVYPALVYQ
;
A
#
# COMPACT_ATOMS: atom_id res chain seq x y z
N MET A 1 -32.02 22.27 30.67
CA MET A 1 -32.01 21.13 31.60
C MET A 1 -30.72 21.23 32.42
N PRO A 2 -30.71 20.87 33.72
CA PRO A 2 -29.53 21.03 34.55
C PRO A 2 -28.46 20.03 34.13
N ILE A 3 -27.29 20.56 33.81
CA ILE A 3 -26.06 19.80 33.55
C ILE A 3 -25.34 19.68 34.89
N GLU A 4 -25.08 18.45 35.35
CA GLU A 4 -24.28 18.19 36.56
C GLU A 4 -22.95 17.55 36.19
N LEU A 5 -21.86 18.03 36.81
CA LEU A 5 -20.54 17.44 36.69
C LEU A 5 -20.26 16.55 37.90
N ARG A 6 -20.00 15.26 37.68
CA ARG A 6 -19.68 14.29 38.73
C ARG A 6 -18.31 13.65 38.50
N PRO A 7 -17.43 13.56 39.51
CA PRO A 7 -16.17 12.84 39.36
C PRO A 7 -16.41 11.35 39.11
N LEU A 8 -15.70 10.79 38.11
CA LEU A 8 -15.68 9.36 37.85
C LEU A 8 -14.65 8.70 38.79
N TRP A 9 -15.14 7.90 39.73
CA TRP A 9 -14.30 7.22 40.72
C TRP A 9 -13.96 5.80 40.25
N ASN A 10 -12.68 5.44 40.28
CA ASN A 10 -12.27 4.04 40.10
C ASN A 10 -12.20 3.34 41.46
N TYR A 11 -12.89 2.20 41.59
CA TYR A 11 -12.88 1.40 42.80
C TYR A 11 -11.81 0.32 42.69
N VAL A 12 -10.61 0.59 43.19
CA VAL A 12 -9.58 -0.44 43.33
C VAL A 12 -9.80 -1.16 44.65
N ARG A 13 -10.21 -2.43 44.59
CA ARG A 13 -10.37 -3.29 45.77
C ARG A 13 -9.03 -3.97 46.05
N ASP A 14 -8.08 -3.26 46.64
CA ASP A 14 -6.83 -3.89 47.09
C ASP A 14 -7.08 -4.70 48.36
N ILE A 15 -6.68 -5.96 48.37
CA ILE A 15 -7.04 -6.97 49.40
C ILE A 15 -6.31 -6.73 50.74
N GLY A 16 -5.44 -5.72 50.83
CA GLY A 16 -4.58 -5.49 51.99
C GLY A 16 -4.60 -4.10 52.64
N ASP A 17 -5.36 -3.12 52.12
CA ASP A 17 -5.31 -1.73 52.62
C ASP A 17 -6.72 -1.19 52.93
N PRO A 18 -7.05 -0.82 54.20
CA PRO A 18 -8.35 -0.27 54.56
C PRO A 18 -8.57 1.18 54.06
N VAL A 19 -7.56 1.81 53.45
CA VAL A 19 -7.73 3.13 52.85
C VAL A 19 -8.45 2.98 51.50
N LYS A 20 -9.75 3.26 51.52
CA LYS A 20 -10.58 3.48 50.31
C LYS A 20 -10.00 4.68 49.54
N GLN A 21 -9.00 4.47 48.70
CA GLN A 21 -8.48 5.52 47.83
C GLN A 21 -9.37 5.65 46.60
N HIS A 22 -10.32 6.55 46.70
CA HIS A 22 -11.09 7.02 45.55
C HIS A 22 -10.17 7.89 44.70
N THR A 23 -9.54 7.30 43.68
CA THR A 23 -8.81 8.08 42.68
C THR A 23 -9.80 8.50 41.59
N SER A 24 -9.97 9.82 41.43
CA SER A 24 -10.75 10.37 40.32
C SER A 24 -9.98 10.13 39.03
N ARG A 25 -10.62 9.47 38.05
CA ARG A 25 -10.05 9.18 36.73
C ARG A 25 -10.66 10.05 35.63
N GLY A 26 -11.54 10.99 36.00
CA GLY A 26 -12.23 11.86 35.05
C GLY A 26 -13.46 12.53 35.67
N THR A 27 -14.23 13.20 34.83
CA THR A 27 -15.48 13.88 35.21
C THR A 27 -16.56 13.53 34.19
N LEU A 28 -17.73 13.14 34.66
CA LEU A 28 -18.93 12.90 33.87
C LEU A 28 -19.75 14.19 33.80
N GLU A 29 -20.13 14.58 32.61
CA GLU A 29 -21.15 15.60 32.37
C GLU A 29 -22.49 14.90 32.14
N LEU A 30 -23.48 15.16 32.99
CA LEU A 30 -24.73 14.42 33.06
C LEU A 30 -25.92 15.35 32.89
N TRP A 31 -26.91 14.89 32.14
CA TRP A 31 -28.26 15.46 32.13
C TRP A 31 -29.08 14.75 33.19
N LEU A 32 -29.59 15.49 34.18
CA LEU A 32 -30.40 14.93 35.25
C LEU A 32 -31.89 15.09 34.92
N GLU A 33 -32.60 13.97 34.94
CA GLU A 33 -34.06 13.91 34.89
C GLU A 33 -34.56 13.30 36.21
N MET A 34 -35.56 13.94 36.83
CA MET A 34 -36.16 13.44 38.07
C MET A 34 -37.38 12.60 37.70
N LEU A 35 -37.38 11.34 38.15
CA LEU A 35 -38.47 10.39 37.96
C LEU A 35 -39.34 10.31 39.21
N ASP A 36 -40.63 9.97 39.05
CA ASP A 36 -41.49 9.57 40.18
C ASP A 36 -40.98 8.22 40.75
N ILE A 37 -41.31 7.93 42.01
CA ILE A 37 -40.93 6.70 42.71
C ILE A 37 -41.41 5.44 41.95
N ASN A 38 -42.57 5.52 41.29
CA ASN A 38 -43.11 4.40 40.50
C ASN A 38 -42.30 4.20 39.23
N ASP A 39 -42.02 5.28 38.48
CA ASP A 39 -41.23 5.21 37.24
C ASP A 39 -39.77 4.81 37.50
N ALA A 40 -39.22 5.26 38.63
CA ALA A 40 -37.86 4.90 39.06
C ALA A 40 -37.74 3.41 39.45
N ALA A 41 -38.81 2.79 39.94
CA ALA A 41 -38.82 1.36 40.26
C ALA A 41 -38.77 0.48 38.99
N ASP A 42 -39.34 0.99 37.88
CA ASP A 42 -39.39 0.30 36.60
C ASP A 42 -38.10 0.47 35.76
N ILE A 43 -37.26 1.47 36.09
CA ILE A 43 -36.01 1.75 35.38
C ILE A 43 -34.82 1.28 36.23
N PRO A 44 -34.36 0.03 36.09
CA PRO A 44 -33.22 -0.46 36.84
C PRO A 44 -31.95 0.34 36.47
N PRO A 45 -31.05 0.58 37.43
CA PRO A 45 -29.76 1.20 37.15
C PRO A 45 -29.02 0.46 36.03
N THR A 46 -28.67 1.18 34.97
CA THR A 46 -27.88 0.61 33.87
C THR A 46 -26.41 0.66 34.26
N GLU A 47 -25.74 -0.49 34.16
CA GLU A 47 -24.29 -0.56 34.31
C GLU A 47 -23.64 0.17 33.12
N LEU A 48 -22.78 1.15 33.41
CA LEU A 48 -21.94 1.78 32.39
C LEU A 48 -20.95 0.74 31.90
N ARG A 49 -21.16 0.24 30.69
CA ARG A 49 -20.25 -0.68 30.01
C ARG A 49 -19.54 0.05 28.89
N ASP A 50 -18.33 -0.38 28.61
CA ASP A 50 -17.64 0.05 27.40
C ASP A 50 -18.51 -0.28 26.18
N PRO A 51 -18.54 0.60 25.16
CA PRO A 51 -19.22 0.27 23.92
C PRO A 51 -18.70 -1.06 23.39
N SER A 52 -19.59 -1.88 22.85
CA SER A 52 -19.16 -3.15 22.25
C SER A 52 -18.16 -2.86 21.13
N PRO A 53 -17.02 -3.58 21.06
CA PRO A 53 -16.04 -3.38 20.00
C PRO A 53 -16.73 -3.50 18.64
N VAL A 54 -16.62 -2.46 17.83
CA VAL A 54 -17.11 -2.49 16.45
C VAL A 54 -15.94 -2.89 15.57
N GLU A 55 -16.18 -3.84 14.68
CA GLU A 55 -15.21 -4.22 13.67
C GLU A 55 -15.41 -3.37 12.42
N VAL A 56 -14.32 -2.88 11.85
CA VAL A 56 -14.32 -2.15 10.59
C VAL A 56 -13.44 -2.81 9.54
N GLU A 57 -13.74 -2.52 8.28
CA GLU A 57 -12.95 -2.92 7.12
C GLU A 57 -12.48 -1.67 6.37
N ILE A 58 -11.19 -1.60 6.09
CA ILE A 58 -10.56 -0.57 5.27
C ILE A 58 -10.29 -1.13 3.89
N ARG A 59 -10.72 -0.38 2.87
CA ARG A 59 -10.49 -0.67 1.46
C ARG A 59 -9.78 0.51 0.83
N LEU A 60 -8.67 0.22 0.17
CA LEU A 60 -7.93 1.19 -0.64
C LEU A 60 -7.95 0.72 -2.08
N VAL A 61 -8.26 1.62 -3.01
CA VAL A 61 -8.10 1.38 -4.44
C VAL A 61 -7.01 2.29 -4.97
N ILE A 62 -5.88 1.71 -5.37
CA ILE A 62 -4.78 2.41 -6.04
C ILE A 62 -5.11 2.47 -7.53
N TRP A 63 -5.44 3.66 -8.01
CA TRP A 63 -5.81 3.88 -9.41
C TRP A 63 -4.58 4.03 -10.29
N ALA A 64 -3.78 5.05 -9.99
CA ALA A 64 -2.62 5.41 -10.78
C ALA A 64 -1.61 6.19 -9.94
N VAL A 65 -0.38 6.24 -10.43
CA VAL A 65 0.67 7.14 -9.99
C VAL A 65 1.01 8.07 -11.15
N ARG A 66 1.22 9.37 -10.87
CA ARG A 66 1.50 10.42 -11.86
C ARG A 66 2.74 11.23 -11.50
N ALA A 67 3.30 11.94 -12.47
CA ALA A 67 4.50 12.74 -12.32
C ALA A 67 5.68 11.93 -11.76
N LEU A 68 5.83 10.68 -12.23
CA LEU A 68 6.88 9.77 -11.81
C LEU A 68 8.26 10.33 -12.19
N LYS A 69 9.10 10.54 -11.19
CA LYS A 69 10.51 10.88 -11.42
C LYS A 69 11.37 9.62 -11.24
N PRO A 70 12.27 9.31 -12.18
CA PRO A 70 13.31 8.31 -11.96
C PRO A 70 14.21 8.70 -10.77
N ASN A 71 14.87 7.72 -10.16
CA ASN A 71 15.78 8.00 -9.05
C ASN A 71 16.99 8.83 -9.51
N VAL A 72 17.43 9.77 -8.66
CA VAL A 72 18.56 10.65 -8.94
C VAL A 72 19.83 9.80 -9.06
N GLY A 73 20.47 9.83 -10.23
CA GLY A 73 21.66 9.02 -10.53
C GLY A 73 21.37 7.70 -11.28
N SER A 74 20.10 7.35 -11.50
CA SER A 74 19.75 6.29 -12.43
C SER A 74 19.91 6.76 -13.88
N SER A 75 20.51 5.92 -14.72
CA SER A 75 20.52 6.15 -16.18
C SER A 75 19.18 5.81 -16.84
N LYS A 76 18.26 5.16 -16.12
CA LYS A 76 16.94 4.82 -16.62
C LYS A 76 16.10 6.09 -16.80
N LYS A 77 15.47 6.23 -17.98
CA LYS A 77 14.50 7.29 -18.28
C LYS A 77 13.06 6.93 -17.87
N TYR A 78 12.85 5.71 -17.42
CA TYR A 78 11.57 5.16 -17.04
C TYR A 78 11.70 4.41 -15.70
N VAL A 79 10.57 4.13 -15.08
CA VAL A 79 10.45 3.43 -13.81
C VAL A 79 9.59 2.20 -14.01
N ASP A 80 10.02 1.05 -13.52
CA ASP A 80 9.20 -0.15 -13.45
C ASP A 80 8.36 -0.06 -12.16
N ALA A 81 7.28 0.70 -12.20
CA ALA A 81 6.59 1.16 -11.00
C ALA A 81 5.80 0.05 -10.30
N MET A 82 5.92 0.00 -8.98
CA MET A 82 5.17 -0.88 -8.08
C MET A 82 4.77 -0.10 -6.82
N VAL A 83 3.55 -0.30 -6.32
CA VAL A 83 3.06 0.35 -5.10
C VAL A 83 2.83 -0.69 -4.01
N ARG A 84 3.39 -0.44 -2.83
CA ARG A 84 3.18 -1.24 -1.62
C ARG A 84 2.34 -0.45 -0.63
N VAL A 85 1.38 -1.11 0.00
CA VAL A 85 0.60 -0.59 1.12
C VAL A 85 0.86 -1.48 2.32
N ALA A 86 1.43 -0.92 3.38
CA ALA A 86 1.64 -1.57 4.65
C ALA A 86 0.73 -0.93 5.72
N LEU A 87 -0.04 -1.75 6.43
CA LEU A 87 -0.86 -1.33 7.55
C LEU A 87 -0.09 -1.55 8.85
N ASP A 88 0.09 -0.48 9.61
CA ASP A 88 0.49 -0.52 11.02
C ASP A 88 -0.75 -0.19 11.86
N CYS A 89 -1.38 -1.23 12.39
CA CYS A 89 -2.59 -1.12 13.19
C CYS A 89 -2.57 -2.21 14.26
N ALA A 90 -2.48 -1.82 15.53
CA ALA A 90 -2.36 -2.75 16.65
C ALA A 90 -3.61 -3.64 16.82
N THR A 91 -4.76 -3.16 16.37
CA THR A 91 -6.06 -3.83 16.50
C THR A 91 -6.49 -4.58 15.24
N TYR A 92 -5.58 -4.76 14.28
CA TYR A 92 -5.85 -5.50 13.05
C TYR A 92 -5.73 -7.01 13.24
N GLU A 93 -6.85 -7.72 13.07
CA GLU A 93 -6.94 -9.19 13.14
C GLU A 93 -7.52 -9.79 11.84
N GLY A 94 -7.31 -9.09 10.73
CA GLY A 94 -7.75 -9.54 9.41
C GLY A 94 -6.95 -10.72 8.87
N ARG A 95 -7.53 -11.39 7.88
CA ARG A 95 -6.86 -12.53 7.19
C ARG A 95 -5.86 -12.08 6.14
N GLN A 96 -5.96 -10.84 5.68
CA GLN A 96 -5.11 -10.29 4.64
C GLN A 96 -3.73 -9.99 5.23
N PRO A 97 -2.65 -10.08 4.45
CA PRO A 97 -1.34 -9.67 4.94
C PRO A 97 -1.34 -8.17 5.25
N THR A 98 -0.61 -7.79 6.29
CA THR A 98 -0.43 -6.38 6.69
C THR A 98 0.29 -5.58 5.61
N SER A 99 1.09 -6.24 4.77
CA SER A 99 1.75 -5.64 3.61
C SER A 99 1.21 -6.26 2.31
N GLN A 100 0.61 -5.43 1.47
CA GLN A 100 0.03 -5.81 0.17
C GLN A 100 0.68 -4.96 -0.93
N THR A 101 1.01 -5.58 -2.05
CA THR A 101 1.71 -4.89 -3.15
C THR A 101 0.97 -5.09 -4.47
N THR A 102 0.98 -4.07 -5.33
CA THR A 102 0.40 -4.12 -6.68
C THR A 102 1.18 -5.02 -7.62
N ASP A 103 0.65 -5.24 -8.82
CA ASP A 103 1.47 -5.69 -9.95
C ASP A 103 2.48 -4.60 -10.37
N VAL A 104 3.39 -4.96 -11.28
CA VAL A 104 4.39 -4.04 -11.83
C VAL A 104 3.83 -3.38 -13.09
N HIS A 105 4.05 -2.07 -13.21
CA HIS A 105 3.88 -1.32 -14.44
C HIS A 105 5.27 -1.07 -15.04
N TYR A 106 5.65 -1.85 -16.05
CA TYR A 106 6.95 -1.75 -16.70
C TYR A 106 7.08 -0.47 -17.54
N SER A 107 8.29 0.10 -17.56
CA SER A 107 8.67 1.22 -18.42
C SER A 107 7.78 2.47 -18.32
N ALA A 108 7.28 2.80 -17.12
CA ALA A 108 6.50 4.01 -16.88
C ALA A 108 7.36 5.26 -17.06
N SER A 109 6.97 6.15 -17.96
CA SER A 109 7.69 7.41 -18.22
C SER A 109 7.22 8.56 -17.33
N ASP A 110 5.91 8.69 -17.14
CA ASP A 110 5.28 9.75 -16.33
C ASP A 110 4.14 9.22 -15.46
N THR A 111 3.32 8.32 -16.02
CA THR A 111 2.16 7.75 -15.36
C THR A 111 2.22 6.23 -15.30
N ALA A 112 1.76 5.65 -14.19
CA ALA A 112 1.60 4.21 -14.03
C ALA A 112 0.21 3.90 -13.48
N THR A 113 -0.64 3.24 -14.28
CA THR A 113 -1.97 2.78 -13.85
C THR A 113 -1.91 1.38 -13.25
N PHE A 114 -2.73 1.11 -12.23
CA PHE A 114 -2.78 -0.18 -11.54
C PHE A 114 -4.19 -0.76 -11.42
N ASN A 115 -5.19 0.08 -11.10
CA ASN A 115 -6.55 -0.35 -10.75
C ASN A 115 -6.54 -1.52 -9.75
N TRP A 116 -5.91 -1.29 -8.60
CA TRP A 116 -5.57 -2.35 -7.65
C TRP A 116 -6.21 -2.14 -6.29
N ARG A 117 -6.91 -3.15 -5.78
CA ARG A 117 -7.53 -3.11 -4.45
C ARG A 117 -6.64 -3.70 -3.36
N VAL A 118 -6.58 -3.00 -2.24
CA VAL A 118 -6.01 -3.45 -0.98
C VAL A 118 -7.14 -3.47 0.04
N VAL A 119 -7.23 -4.55 0.83
CA VAL A 119 -8.30 -4.74 1.82
C VAL A 119 -7.69 -5.16 3.14
N PHE A 120 -8.15 -4.53 4.22
CA PHE A 120 -7.83 -4.89 5.60
C PHE A 120 -9.14 -5.03 6.37
N SER A 121 -9.58 -6.27 6.63
CA SER A 121 -10.82 -6.56 7.38
C SER A 121 -10.54 -6.76 8.87
N ASN A 122 -11.59 -6.79 9.69
CA ASN A 122 -11.50 -7.16 11.11
C ASN A 122 -10.52 -6.28 11.90
N ILE A 123 -10.66 -4.96 11.75
CA ILE A 123 -9.97 -3.99 12.60
C ILE A 123 -10.89 -3.71 13.79
N GLN A 124 -10.44 -4.07 14.99
CA GLN A 124 -11.19 -3.84 16.22
C GLN A 124 -11.10 -2.36 16.63
N THR A 125 -12.23 -1.78 17.02
CA THR A 125 -12.30 -0.40 17.53
C THR A 125 -12.67 -0.38 19.02
N PRO A 126 -12.19 0.61 19.80
CA PRO A 126 -11.34 1.75 19.40
C PRO A 126 -9.92 1.31 19.01
N SER A 127 -9.34 1.96 18.00
CA SER A 127 -7.91 1.78 17.68
C SER A 127 -7.12 2.88 18.39
N ALA A 128 -5.89 2.58 18.83
CA ALA A 128 -5.01 3.61 19.38
C ALA A 128 -4.09 4.22 18.32
N VAL A 129 -3.76 3.41 17.29
CA VAL A 129 -2.90 3.78 16.17
C VAL A 129 -3.32 2.91 14.99
N CYS A 130 -3.72 3.56 13.89
CA CYS A 130 -4.01 2.91 12.62
C CYS A 130 -3.43 3.77 11.49
N VAL A 131 -2.34 3.33 10.88
CA VAL A 131 -1.65 4.07 9.81
C VAL A 131 -1.42 3.15 8.61
N ALA A 132 -1.77 3.63 7.42
CA ALA A 132 -1.40 2.98 6.17
C ALA A 132 -0.22 3.71 5.52
N GLN A 133 0.92 3.03 5.43
CA GLN A 133 2.11 3.51 4.72
C GLN A 133 2.03 3.04 3.27
N ILE A 134 2.04 4.00 2.34
CA ILE A 134 2.01 3.75 0.90
C ILE A 134 3.39 4.08 0.34
N SER A 135 4.12 3.06 -0.11
CA SER A 135 5.47 3.19 -0.66
C SER A 135 5.49 2.93 -2.17
N LEU A 136 6.21 3.78 -2.89
CA LEU A 136 6.49 3.64 -4.31
C LEU A 136 7.88 3.02 -4.53
N LEU A 137 7.95 2.03 -5.41
CA LEU A 137 9.15 1.23 -5.66
C LEU A 137 9.43 1.16 -7.18
N ASP A 138 10.70 1.19 -7.56
CA ASP A 138 11.20 0.80 -8.89
C ASP A 138 11.58 -0.69 -8.85
N PHE A 139 10.83 -1.50 -9.57
CA PHE A 139 11.07 -2.93 -9.67
C PHE A 139 12.34 -3.20 -10.49
N ASN A 140 13.18 -4.09 -9.98
CA ASN A 140 14.36 -4.57 -10.70
C ASN A 140 14.17 -6.05 -11.02
N SER A 141 14.41 -6.43 -12.27
CA SER A 141 14.35 -7.85 -12.68
C SER A 141 15.34 -8.73 -11.91
N VAL A 142 16.42 -8.14 -11.39
CA VAL A 142 17.43 -8.81 -10.57
C VAL A 142 17.67 -7.97 -9.31
N GLY A 143 17.58 -8.60 -8.14
CA GLY A 143 17.78 -7.96 -6.85
C GLY A 143 16.49 -7.41 -6.23
N ALA A 144 16.64 -6.57 -5.20
CA ALA A 144 15.52 -5.97 -4.50
C ALA A 144 14.96 -4.76 -5.26
N PRO A 145 13.65 -4.47 -5.17
CA PRO A 145 13.07 -3.23 -5.67
C PRO A 145 13.71 -2.02 -4.99
N THR A 146 13.97 -0.97 -5.75
CA THR A 146 14.55 0.28 -5.24
C THR A 146 13.44 1.17 -4.71
N PHE A 147 13.60 1.68 -3.49
CA PHE A 147 12.65 2.61 -2.90
C PHE A 147 12.71 3.99 -3.58
N LEU A 148 11.55 4.51 -3.98
CA LEU A 148 11.44 5.83 -4.59
C LEU A 148 10.85 6.87 -3.65
N GLY A 149 9.93 6.50 -2.76
CA GLY A 149 9.33 7.42 -1.80
C GLY A 149 8.10 6.80 -1.13
N GLU A 150 7.54 7.52 -0.17
CA GLU A 150 6.36 7.09 0.57
C GLU A 150 5.45 8.23 1.02
N VAL A 151 4.25 7.86 1.46
CA VAL A 151 3.30 8.72 2.16
C VAL A 151 2.58 7.91 3.23
N ASN A 152 2.38 8.50 4.41
CA ASN A 152 1.65 7.88 5.51
C ASN A 152 0.25 8.47 5.61
N LEU A 153 -0.76 7.61 5.66
CA LEU A 153 -2.16 7.97 5.83
C LEU A 153 -2.60 7.57 7.23
N ASP A 154 -2.90 8.57 8.06
CA ASP A 154 -3.50 8.37 9.38
C ASP A 154 -4.98 8.01 9.23
N LEU A 155 -5.35 6.80 9.66
CA LEU A 155 -6.66 6.19 9.48
C LEU A 155 -7.47 6.15 10.79
N ASP A 156 -6.85 6.47 11.92
CA ASP A 156 -7.42 6.30 13.26
C ASP A 156 -8.77 7.00 13.41
N LYS A 157 -8.81 8.30 13.08
CA LYS A 157 -10.03 9.11 13.13
C LYS A 157 -11.13 8.63 12.19
N TYR A 158 -10.76 8.03 11.06
CA TYR A 158 -11.73 7.53 10.09
C TYR A 158 -12.34 6.21 10.57
N VAL A 159 -11.51 5.34 11.14
CA VAL A 159 -11.92 4.08 11.76
C VAL A 159 -12.87 4.33 12.93
N ASP A 160 -12.49 5.19 13.87
CA ASP A 160 -13.31 5.52 15.05
C ASP A 160 -14.62 6.19 14.66
N ARG A 161 -14.59 7.08 13.65
CA ARG A 161 -15.81 7.72 13.15
C ARG A 161 -16.79 6.71 12.57
N VAL A 162 -16.32 5.78 11.74
CA VAL A 162 -17.18 4.75 11.15
C VAL A 162 -17.69 3.78 12.22
N ALA A 163 -16.89 3.46 13.23
CA ALA A 163 -17.34 2.66 14.37
C ALA A 163 -18.45 3.35 15.18
N ALA A 164 -18.36 4.67 15.38
CA ALA A 164 -19.35 5.44 16.12
C ALA A 164 -20.64 5.72 15.32
N GLU A 165 -20.51 6.08 14.04
CA GLU A 165 -21.65 6.49 13.19
C GLU A 165 -22.29 5.31 12.43
N LEU A 166 -21.61 4.15 12.36
CA LEU A 166 -21.99 2.98 11.55
C LEU A 166 -22.28 3.31 10.08
N THR A 167 -21.71 4.42 9.59
CA THR A 167 -21.92 4.96 8.25
C THR A 167 -20.62 4.85 7.47
N ALA A 168 -20.69 4.26 6.28
CA ALA A 168 -19.55 4.17 5.37
C ALA A 168 -18.91 5.53 5.07
N LEU A 169 -17.58 5.60 5.17
CA LEU A 169 -16.80 6.74 4.74
C LEU A 169 -16.12 6.44 3.41
N LYS A 170 -16.23 7.35 2.45
CA LYS A 170 -15.58 7.27 1.13
C LYS A 170 -14.86 8.56 0.82
N ALA A 171 -13.60 8.49 0.45
CA ALA A 171 -12.78 9.65 0.12
C ALA A 171 -11.87 9.33 -1.07
N ASP A 172 -11.90 10.19 -2.08
CA ASP A 172 -10.93 10.17 -3.17
C ASP A 172 -9.82 11.16 -2.84
N ALA A 173 -8.57 10.73 -3.02
CA ALA A 173 -7.41 11.53 -2.69
C ALA A 173 -6.30 11.35 -3.73
N GLU A 174 -5.58 12.45 -4.00
CA GLU A 174 -4.30 12.42 -4.69
C GLU A 174 -3.23 12.81 -3.68
N LEU A 175 -2.42 11.83 -3.27
CA LEU A 175 -1.43 12.00 -2.21
C LEU A 175 -0.04 12.19 -2.83
N LYS A 176 0.69 13.17 -2.32
CA LYS A 176 2.08 13.42 -2.70
C LYS A 176 2.98 12.39 -2.05
N ILE A 177 3.77 11.71 -2.87
CA ILE A 177 4.83 10.80 -2.43
C ILE A 177 6.13 11.58 -2.31
N THR A 178 6.78 11.47 -1.16
CA THR A 178 8.06 12.13 -0.87
C THR A 178 9.14 11.12 -0.55
N ASN A 179 10.37 11.46 -0.88
CA ASN A 179 11.53 10.68 -0.47
C ASN A 179 12.35 11.51 0.51
N VAL A 180 12.36 11.09 1.78
CA VAL A 180 13.10 11.78 2.83
C VAL A 180 14.61 11.77 2.56
N SER A 181 15.09 10.76 1.84
CA SER A 181 16.51 10.61 1.50
C SER A 181 16.92 11.33 0.21
N ALA A 182 15.97 11.93 -0.53
CA ALA A 182 16.30 12.68 -1.74
C ALA A 182 17.02 14.01 -1.40
N PRO A 183 17.83 14.56 -2.33
CA PRO A 183 18.51 15.84 -2.13
C PRO A 183 17.55 16.98 -1.74
N ASN A 184 16.31 16.94 -2.26
CA ASN A 184 15.23 17.85 -1.90
C ASN A 184 14.07 17.04 -1.27
N PRO A 185 14.02 16.87 0.06
CA PRO A 185 12.99 16.06 0.73
C PRO A 185 11.56 16.60 0.53
N ASN A 186 11.43 17.91 0.32
CA ASN A 186 10.15 18.58 0.09
C ASN A 186 9.67 18.46 -1.36
N GLU A 187 10.46 17.91 -2.27
CA GLU A 187 10.06 17.75 -3.66
C GLU A 187 9.16 16.51 -3.81
N ALA A 188 8.11 16.63 -4.64
CA ALA A 188 7.29 15.46 -4.97
C ALA A 188 8.10 14.51 -5.86
N GLN A 189 8.22 13.25 -5.43
CA GLN A 189 8.73 12.18 -6.27
C GLN A 189 7.67 11.74 -7.27
N ALA A 190 6.42 11.68 -6.82
CA ALA A 190 5.24 11.32 -7.60
C ALA A 190 3.95 11.70 -6.84
N TYR A 191 2.79 11.52 -7.47
CA TYR A 191 1.48 11.62 -6.85
C TYR A 191 0.72 10.30 -7.03
N VAL A 192 0.16 9.73 -5.96
CA VAL A 192 -0.67 8.53 -6.02
C VAL A 192 -2.15 8.90 -5.93
N GLN A 193 -2.91 8.47 -6.93
CA GLN A 193 -4.36 8.62 -6.99
C GLN A 193 -5.01 7.39 -6.38
N LEU A 194 -5.78 7.58 -5.32
CA LEU A 194 -6.44 6.49 -4.62
C LEU A 194 -7.84 6.86 -4.13
N SER A 195 -8.64 5.82 -3.88
CA SER A 195 -9.90 5.93 -3.15
C SER A 195 -9.78 5.14 -1.84
N LEU A 196 -10.11 5.79 -0.72
CA LEU A 196 -10.29 5.19 0.59
C LEU A 196 -11.77 4.94 0.84
N GLU A 197 -12.10 3.73 1.28
CA GLU A 197 -13.42 3.36 1.76
C GLU A 197 -13.27 2.66 3.12
N VAL A 198 -13.94 3.16 4.15
CA VAL A 198 -13.96 2.58 5.50
C VAL A 198 -15.40 2.20 5.82
N LEU A 199 -15.63 0.94 6.18
CA LEU A 199 -16.96 0.35 6.36
C LEU A 199 -17.05 -0.37 7.69
N SER A 200 -18.26 -0.49 8.23
CA SER A 200 -18.52 -1.46 9.29
C SER A 200 -18.36 -2.89 8.75
N GLN A 201 -17.90 -3.84 9.57
CA GLN A 201 -17.73 -5.23 9.16
C GLN A 201 -19.04 -5.88 8.64
N PRO A 202 -20.24 -5.61 9.21
CA PRO A 202 -21.50 -6.08 8.64
C PRO A 202 -21.76 -5.55 7.23
N GLU A 203 -21.52 -4.26 6.99
CA GLU A 203 -21.68 -3.65 5.66
C GLU A 203 -20.67 -4.22 4.67
N ALA A 204 -19.41 -4.41 5.10
CA ALA A 204 -18.37 -5.03 4.29
C ALA A 204 -18.70 -6.49 3.92
N ASN A 205 -19.27 -7.25 4.87
CA ASN A 205 -19.72 -8.63 4.66
C ASN A 205 -20.88 -8.73 3.65
N SER A 206 -21.75 -7.73 3.57
CA SER A 206 -22.79 -7.64 2.54
C SER A 206 -22.20 -7.32 1.15
N SER A 207 -21.16 -6.48 1.13
CA SER A 207 -20.52 -5.93 -0.06
C SER A 207 -19.13 -6.51 -0.32
N ARG A 208 -18.92 -7.81 -0.05
CA ARG A 208 -17.60 -8.49 -0.20
C ARG A 208 -16.88 -8.15 -1.50
N VAL A 209 -15.57 -7.97 -1.37
CA VAL A 209 -14.63 -7.61 -2.42
C VAL A 209 -13.40 -8.53 -2.41
N GLY A 210 -12.81 -8.76 -3.58
CA GLY A 210 -11.53 -9.48 -3.73
C GLY A 210 -10.32 -8.56 -3.59
N LEU A 211 -9.14 -9.16 -3.40
CA LEU A 211 -7.85 -8.45 -3.43
C LEU A 211 -7.45 -8.12 -4.87
N GLY A 212 -6.73 -7.01 -5.05
CA GLY A 212 -6.28 -6.56 -6.36
C GLY A 212 -7.44 -6.41 -7.34
N ARG A 213 -7.51 -7.31 -8.32
CA ARG A 213 -8.55 -7.36 -9.36
C ARG A 213 -9.35 -8.67 -9.33
N GLU A 214 -9.16 -9.45 -8.28
CA GLU A 214 -9.78 -10.77 -8.12
C GLU A 214 -11.27 -10.70 -7.81
N LYS A 215 -11.97 -11.82 -8.00
CA LYS A 215 -13.39 -11.93 -7.66
C LYS A 215 -13.54 -12.02 -6.13
N PRO A 216 -14.55 -11.36 -5.52
CA PRO A 216 -15.58 -10.53 -6.16
C PRO A 216 -15.07 -9.13 -6.54
N ASN A 217 -15.09 -8.81 -7.82
CA ASN A 217 -14.60 -7.53 -8.35
C ASN A 217 -15.78 -6.58 -8.58
N ARG A 218 -16.29 -6.03 -7.47
CA ARG A 218 -17.42 -5.08 -7.44
C ARG A 218 -17.09 -3.88 -6.55
N GLY A 219 -17.75 -2.76 -6.79
CA GLY A 219 -17.66 -1.54 -5.97
C GLY A 219 -16.25 -0.94 -5.84
N PRO A 220 -15.72 -0.23 -6.85
CA PRO A 220 -16.05 -0.24 -8.29
C PRO A 220 -15.50 -1.52 -8.98
N ARG A 221 -15.72 -1.69 -10.28
CA ARG A 221 -15.12 -2.80 -11.04
C ARG A 221 -13.73 -2.39 -11.54
N LEU A 222 -12.72 -3.17 -11.19
CA LEU A 222 -11.33 -2.90 -11.52
C LEU A 222 -10.89 -3.71 -12.74
N LEU A 223 -10.57 -3.02 -13.84
CA LEU A 223 -10.06 -3.65 -15.06
C LEU A 223 -8.54 -3.70 -15.02
N THR A 224 -7.97 -4.80 -15.52
CA THR A 224 -6.53 -4.91 -15.73
C THR A 224 -6.08 -3.87 -16.76
N PRO A 225 -5.18 -2.94 -16.41
CA PRO A 225 -4.61 -2.00 -17.37
C PRO A 225 -3.80 -2.75 -18.43
N THR A 226 -3.83 -2.26 -19.67
CA THR A 226 -3.05 -2.83 -20.78
C THR A 226 -1.63 -2.26 -20.86
N GLU A 227 -1.43 -1.02 -20.43
CA GLU A 227 -0.15 -0.31 -20.47
C GLU A 227 0.84 -0.89 -19.46
N GLY A 228 2.13 -0.98 -19.82
CA GLY A 228 3.20 -1.40 -18.90
C GLY A 228 3.13 -2.86 -18.49
N ARG A 229 2.38 -3.70 -19.21
CA ARG A 229 2.28 -5.16 -18.99
C ARG A 229 2.55 -5.97 -20.27
N GLY A 230 2.94 -5.28 -21.35
CA GLY A 230 3.30 -5.91 -22.62
C GLY A 230 4.68 -6.57 -22.58
N TRP A 231 4.88 -7.56 -23.45
CA TRP A 231 6.20 -8.18 -23.66
C TRP A 231 7.24 -7.17 -24.16
N ASP A 232 6.82 -6.17 -24.93
CA ASP A 232 7.69 -5.10 -25.40
C ASP A 232 8.14 -4.19 -24.25
N ASP A 233 7.26 -3.87 -23.30
CA ASP A 233 7.60 -3.07 -22.12
C ASP A 233 8.54 -3.80 -21.16
N TYR A 234 8.34 -5.12 -21.00
CA TYR A 234 9.24 -5.97 -20.24
C TYR A 234 10.65 -6.05 -20.88
N LEU A 235 10.72 -6.21 -22.21
CA LEU A 235 12.00 -6.29 -22.93
C LEU A 235 12.75 -4.95 -22.94
N LYS A 236 12.07 -3.80 -22.96
CA LYS A 236 12.71 -2.49 -22.79
C LYS A 236 13.53 -2.43 -21.49
N GLY A 237 13.00 -2.98 -20.39
CA GLY A 237 13.70 -3.11 -19.11
C GLY A 237 14.97 -3.97 -19.16
N LEU A 238 15.05 -4.92 -20.10
CA LEU A 238 16.17 -5.86 -20.28
C LEU A 238 17.20 -5.41 -21.34
N ASP A 239 16.82 -4.52 -22.25
CA ASP A 239 17.63 -4.12 -23.42
C ASP A 239 18.94 -3.39 -23.05
N PHE A 240 18.96 -2.70 -21.90
CA PHE A 240 20.16 -2.00 -21.42
C PHE A 240 21.34 -2.92 -21.06
N GLY A 241 21.11 -4.23 -20.87
CA GLY A 241 22.15 -5.22 -20.60
C GLY A 241 22.33 -6.25 -21.71
N LEU A 242 21.22 -6.76 -22.27
CA LEU A 242 21.26 -7.78 -23.31
C LEU A 242 21.73 -7.23 -24.66
N GLY A 243 21.33 -6.03 -25.08
CA GLY A 243 21.77 -5.46 -26.35
C GLY A 243 23.28 -5.22 -26.40
N ALA A 244 23.86 -4.70 -25.31
CA ALA A 244 25.30 -4.50 -25.18
C ALA A 244 26.07 -5.83 -25.11
N PHE A 245 25.58 -6.80 -24.31
CA PHE A 245 26.16 -8.13 -24.22
C PHE A 245 26.10 -8.89 -25.54
N LEU A 246 24.93 -8.92 -26.20
CA LEU A 246 24.74 -9.55 -27.49
C LEU A 246 25.60 -8.89 -28.56
N ARG A 247 25.70 -7.55 -28.58
CA ARG A 247 26.60 -6.83 -29.48
C ARG A 247 28.06 -7.22 -29.27
N GLU A 248 28.51 -7.29 -28.02
CA GLU A 248 29.89 -7.68 -27.66
C GLU A 248 30.18 -9.14 -28.04
N VAL A 249 29.28 -10.06 -27.70
CA VAL A 249 29.36 -11.48 -28.08
C VAL A 249 29.36 -11.63 -29.59
N TRP A 250 28.51 -10.89 -30.30
CA TRP A 250 28.39 -10.96 -31.75
C TRP A 250 29.59 -10.32 -32.46
N LEU A 251 30.21 -9.29 -31.86
CA LEU A 251 31.49 -8.74 -32.34
C LEU A 251 32.60 -9.78 -32.21
N ARG A 252 32.70 -10.45 -31.06
CA ARG A 252 33.68 -11.55 -30.85
C ARG A 252 33.45 -12.70 -31.81
N LEU A 253 32.19 -13.10 -32.02
CA LEU A 253 31.82 -14.13 -32.99
C LEU A 253 32.23 -13.73 -34.41
N ARG A 254 31.95 -12.50 -34.83
CA ARG A 254 32.38 -11.97 -36.14
C ARG A 254 33.90 -12.00 -36.31
N VAL A 255 34.66 -11.58 -35.29
CA VAL A 255 36.12 -11.61 -35.32
C VAL A 255 36.63 -13.04 -35.45
N VAL A 256 36.07 -13.99 -34.69
CA VAL A 256 36.43 -15.41 -34.78
C VAL A 256 36.11 -15.98 -36.17
N LEU A 257 34.95 -15.66 -36.74
CA LEU A 257 34.58 -16.09 -38.09
C LEU A 257 35.51 -15.52 -39.16
N VAL A 258 35.91 -14.25 -39.06
CA VAL A 258 36.87 -13.63 -39.97
C VAL A 258 38.24 -14.31 -39.85
N LEU A 259 38.72 -14.57 -38.62
CA LEU A 259 39.99 -15.26 -38.40
C LEU A 259 39.97 -16.69 -38.98
N LEU A 260 38.89 -17.44 -38.74
CA LEU A 260 38.72 -18.78 -39.32
C LEU A 260 38.70 -18.74 -40.85
N PHE A 261 38.01 -17.76 -41.44
CA PHE A 261 37.98 -17.58 -42.89
C PHE A 261 39.36 -17.22 -43.47
N THR A 262 40.11 -16.33 -42.79
CA THR A 262 41.48 -16.00 -43.22
C THR A 262 42.43 -17.19 -43.09
N ALA A 263 42.32 -17.97 -42.02
CA ALA A 263 43.10 -19.20 -41.85
C ALA A 263 42.78 -20.22 -42.95
N LEU A 264 41.51 -20.37 -43.29
CA LEU A 264 41.07 -21.22 -44.40
C LEU A 264 41.66 -20.76 -45.74
N LEU A 265 41.64 -19.45 -46.03
CA LEU A 265 42.25 -18.90 -47.25
C LEU A 265 43.76 -19.16 -47.30
N ILE A 266 44.47 -19.01 -46.18
CA ILE A 266 45.91 -19.32 -46.10
C ILE A 266 46.17 -20.79 -46.37
N VAL A 267 45.36 -21.70 -45.80
CA VAL A 267 45.48 -23.14 -46.06
C VAL A 267 45.22 -23.46 -47.53
N ILE A 268 44.19 -22.87 -48.15
CA ILE A 268 43.90 -23.04 -49.58
C ILE A 268 45.08 -22.55 -50.43
N LEU A 269 45.69 -21.41 -50.07
CA LEU A 269 46.84 -20.84 -50.76
C LEU A 269 48.08 -21.75 -50.69
N ILE A 270 48.30 -22.42 -49.54
CA ILE A 270 49.41 -23.37 -49.32
C ILE A 270 49.19 -24.67 -50.09
N VAL A 271 47.96 -25.19 -50.09
CA VAL A 271 47.63 -26.48 -50.73
C VAL A 271 47.51 -26.35 -52.25
N TYR A 272 47.09 -25.20 -52.75
CA TYR A 272 46.90 -24.94 -54.18
C TYR A 272 47.68 -23.70 -54.65
N PRO A 273 49.03 -23.73 -54.61
CA PRO A 273 49.85 -22.59 -55.04
C PRO A 273 49.67 -22.26 -56.53
N ALA A 274 49.21 -23.21 -57.34
CA ALA A 274 48.94 -23.03 -58.77
C ALA A 274 47.80 -22.03 -59.07
N LEU A 275 46.88 -21.76 -58.12
CA LEU A 275 45.81 -20.77 -58.28
C LEU A 275 46.30 -19.31 -58.18
N VAL A 276 47.53 -19.08 -57.69
CA VAL A 276 48.12 -17.74 -57.50
C VAL A 276 48.96 -17.30 -58.70
N TYR A 277 49.36 -18.24 -59.57
CA TYR A 277 50.31 -18.01 -60.67
C TYR A 277 49.68 -18.17 -62.08
N GLN A 278 48.36 -18.08 -62.21
CA GLN A 278 47.65 -17.90 -63.48
C GLN A 278 47.17 -16.46 -63.62
#